data_AF-A0A972TSC3-F1
#
_entry.id   AF-A0A972TSC3-F1
#
_cell.length_a   1.000
_cell.length_b   1.000
_cell.length_c   1.000
_cell.angle_alpha   90.00
_cell.angle_beta   90.00
_cell.angle_gamma   90.00
#
_symmetry.space_group_name_H-M   'P 1'
#
loop_
_entity.id
_entity.type
_entity.pdbx_description
1 polymer ?
#
loop_
_entity_poly.entity_id
_entity_poly.type
_entity_poly.pdbx_seq_one_letter_code
_entity_poly.pdbx_strand_id
1 'polypeptide(L)'
;MQRKIINYLMGFFFSFLILGGLSCGGPGKIALDPESRDFYEIAQLIMTKHEKAIFRHLPDKESREEFIEDFWTKRDPDPHTDENIFKDEFFRRIEYANKRFKEGLPGWKTDRGRIYIYLGPPDKFDELFTHDERDFKGERIRGSLLIWYYYRYQLGIKFVDKDGTGHFTFDPSPYEMGGGLIGSLTDAIDRAKLGITSDKEGFAKKFVNFDVKFDNKKKEIVVSIPVKSIMFKEEDGLLKADFEFEFYIYEKKDLKKVKFKEAKSFKKPEDEVLELDDIIFTFPYNLNPGKFYFDVIIIIEGGLGKARKILEIKVKT
;
A
#
# COMPACT_ATOMS: atom_id res chain seq x y z
N MET A 1 5.12 -2.36 -27.69
CA MET A 1 6.59 -2.17 -27.59
C MET A 1 7.09 -2.25 -26.13
N GLN A 2 6.44 -3.03 -25.25
CA GLN A 2 6.62 -2.97 -23.79
C GLN A 2 7.39 -4.16 -23.16
N ARG A 3 7.99 -5.06 -23.96
CA ARG A 3 8.74 -6.24 -23.45
C ARG A 3 10.22 -5.98 -23.10
N LYS A 4 10.74 -4.75 -23.22
CA LYS A 4 12.19 -4.50 -23.17
C LYS A 4 12.76 -3.89 -21.89
N ILE A 5 11.94 -3.51 -20.90
CA ILE A 5 12.44 -2.78 -19.71
C ILE A 5 12.77 -3.70 -18.51
N ILE A 6 12.35 -4.97 -18.52
CA ILE A 6 12.54 -5.89 -17.37
C ILE A 6 13.94 -6.54 -17.33
N ASN A 7 14.76 -6.43 -18.37
CA ASN A 7 15.99 -7.23 -18.52
C ASN A 7 17.29 -6.67 -17.90
N TYR A 8 17.26 -5.67 -17.01
CA TYR A 8 18.50 -5.06 -16.47
C TYR A 8 18.82 -5.30 -14.99
N LEU A 9 18.22 -6.31 -14.33
CA LEU A 9 18.54 -6.65 -12.94
C LEU A 9 19.05 -8.08 -12.69
N MET A 10 19.52 -8.79 -13.72
CA MET A 10 19.97 -10.16 -13.56
C MET A 10 21.48 -10.30 -13.71
N GLY A 11 22.16 -10.56 -12.59
CA GLY A 11 23.55 -10.99 -12.60
C GLY A 11 24.18 -11.01 -11.22
N PHE A 12 23.90 -12.05 -10.42
CA PHE A 12 24.87 -12.71 -9.53
C PHE A 12 24.23 -14.03 -9.01
N PHE A 13 24.58 -15.15 -9.65
CA PHE A 13 24.26 -16.49 -9.15
C PHE A 13 25.26 -16.86 -8.04
N PHE A 14 24.79 -16.95 -6.80
CA PHE A 14 25.53 -17.66 -5.74
C PHE A 14 24.86 -19.02 -5.51
N SER A 15 25.55 -20.08 -5.95
CA SER A 15 25.28 -21.46 -5.55
C SER A 15 25.59 -21.60 -4.07
N PHE A 16 24.59 -21.87 -3.24
CA PHE A 16 24.79 -22.28 -1.85
C PHE A 16 24.23 -23.68 -1.61
N LEU A 17 25.13 -24.55 -1.17
CA LEU A 17 24.93 -25.92 -0.75
C LEU A 17 23.89 -25.99 0.39
N ILE A 18 22.88 -26.85 0.25
CA ILE A 18 21.85 -27.07 1.28
C ILE A 18 22.43 -27.94 2.39
N LEU A 19 22.52 -27.40 3.61
CA LEU A 19 22.66 -28.17 4.85
C LEU A 19 21.43 -27.90 5.72
N GLY A 20 20.63 -28.95 5.93
CA GLY A 20 19.36 -28.91 6.63
C GLY A 20 19.51 -28.71 8.14
N GLY A 21 18.79 -27.72 8.66
CA GLY A 21 18.48 -27.57 10.07
C GLY A 21 16.96 -27.50 10.24
N LEU A 22 16.38 -28.49 10.92
CA LEU A 22 14.99 -28.46 11.39
C LEU A 22 14.86 -27.34 12.43
N SER A 23 14.35 -26.18 11.98
CA SER A 23 13.94 -25.10 12.87
C SER A 23 12.46 -25.25 13.18
N CYS A 24 12.11 -25.33 14.46
CA CYS A 24 10.74 -25.24 14.96
C CYS A 24 10.16 -23.86 14.57
N GLY A 25 9.49 -23.80 13.43
CA GLY A 25 8.98 -22.57 12.85
C GLY A 25 7.69 -22.10 13.53
N GLY A 26 7.69 -20.85 14.00
CA GLY A 26 6.46 -20.05 14.08
C GLY A 26 5.73 -20.05 12.72
N PRO A 27 4.47 -19.58 12.65
CA PRO A 27 3.63 -19.73 11.46
C PRO A 27 4.39 -19.28 10.20
N GLY A 28 4.69 -20.24 9.33
CA GLY A 28 5.60 -20.06 8.20
C GLY A 28 5.14 -18.92 7.31
N LYS A 29 6.03 -17.96 7.03
CA LYS A 29 5.84 -16.99 5.96
C LYS A 29 5.68 -17.79 4.67
N ILE A 30 4.61 -17.56 3.91
CA ILE A 30 4.43 -18.18 2.60
C ILE A 30 5.60 -17.73 1.72
N ALA A 31 6.33 -18.68 1.14
CA ALA A 31 7.46 -18.35 0.26
C ALA A 31 6.94 -17.71 -1.04
N LEU A 32 7.42 -16.51 -1.35
CA LEU A 32 7.09 -15.82 -2.59
C LEU A 32 7.86 -16.42 -3.76
N ASP A 33 7.17 -16.63 -4.89
CA ASP A 33 7.80 -16.86 -6.19
C ASP A 33 8.69 -15.67 -6.58
N PRO A 34 9.65 -15.84 -7.51
CA PRO A 34 10.62 -14.80 -7.85
C PRO A 34 9.97 -13.47 -8.30
N GLU A 35 8.96 -13.53 -9.18
CA GLU A 35 8.26 -12.36 -9.70
C GLU A 35 7.54 -11.58 -8.58
N SER A 36 6.83 -12.30 -7.72
CA SER A 36 6.16 -11.72 -6.55
C SER A 36 7.16 -11.12 -5.54
N ARG A 37 8.34 -11.73 -5.40
CA ARG A 37 9.40 -11.23 -4.52
C ARG A 37 9.99 -9.93 -5.05
N ASP A 38 10.30 -9.87 -6.33
CA ASP A 38 10.89 -8.70 -6.98
C ASP A 38 9.92 -7.52 -6.95
N PHE A 39 8.64 -7.78 -7.26
CA PHE A 39 7.57 -6.79 -7.09
C PHE A 39 7.50 -6.30 -5.64
N TYR A 40 7.39 -7.22 -4.67
CA TYR A 40 7.23 -6.86 -3.27
C TYR A 40 8.42 -6.09 -2.71
N GLU A 41 9.65 -6.42 -3.12
CA GLU A 41 10.87 -5.77 -2.64
C GLU A 41 10.81 -4.26 -2.84
N ILE A 42 10.32 -3.81 -3.99
CA ILE A 42 10.25 -2.39 -4.36
C ILE A 42 8.89 -1.78 -4.01
N ALA A 43 7.79 -2.44 -4.40
CA ALA A 43 6.44 -1.90 -4.24
C ALA A 43 6.03 -1.75 -2.77
N GLN A 44 6.66 -2.48 -1.83
CA GLN A 44 6.41 -2.29 -0.39
C GLN A 44 6.71 -0.88 0.12
N LEU A 45 7.46 -0.05 -0.61
CA LEU A 45 7.63 1.36 -0.27
C LEU A 45 6.28 2.10 -0.26
N ILE A 46 5.43 1.81 -1.26
CA ILE A 46 4.15 2.48 -1.47
C ILE A 46 2.92 1.63 -1.08
N MET A 47 3.14 0.41 -0.58
CA MET A 47 2.09 -0.39 0.05
C MET A 47 1.71 0.15 1.44
N THR A 48 0.41 0.20 1.70
CA THR A 48 -0.16 0.35 3.04
C THR A 48 0.18 -0.85 3.93
N LYS A 49 0.01 -0.71 5.25
CA LYS A 49 0.20 -1.83 6.20
C LYS A 49 -0.73 -3.01 5.85
N HIS A 50 -1.95 -2.70 5.42
CA HIS A 50 -2.95 -3.69 5.05
C HIS A 50 -2.60 -4.39 3.74
N GLU A 51 -2.18 -3.67 2.70
CA GLU A 51 -1.67 -4.25 1.45
C GLU A 51 -0.45 -5.17 1.67
N LYS A 52 0.49 -4.79 2.55
CA LYS A 52 1.61 -5.68 2.92
C LYS A 52 1.12 -6.96 3.60
N ALA A 53 0.11 -6.84 4.45
CA ALA A 53 -0.48 -8.00 5.12
C ALA A 53 -1.21 -8.88 4.10
N ILE A 54 -2.02 -8.30 3.22
CA ILE A 54 -2.68 -8.99 2.10
C ILE A 54 -1.63 -9.78 1.31
N PHE A 55 -0.65 -9.10 0.71
CA PHE A 55 0.26 -9.70 -0.26
C PHE A 55 1.07 -10.88 0.30
N ARG A 56 1.53 -10.77 1.55
CA ARG A 56 2.29 -11.84 2.23
C ARG A 56 1.47 -13.09 2.54
N HIS A 57 0.14 -12.98 2.57
CA HIS A 57 -0.76 -14.09 2.89
C HIS A 57 -1.42 -14.70 1.65
N LEU A 58 -1.22 -14.12 0.47
CA LEU A 58 -1.67 -14.71 -0.79
C LEU A 58 -0.91 -16.02 -1.05
N PRO A 59 -1.61 -17.16 -1.20
CA PRO A 59 -0.95 -18.46 -1.23
C PRO A 59 -0.42 -18.86 -2.60
N ASP A 60 -1.08 -18.42 -3.67
CA ASP A 60 -0.80 -18.82 -5.04
C ASP A 60 -0.44 -17.63 -5.95
N LYS A 61 0.16 -17.94 -7.11
CA LYS A 61 0.64 -16.96 -8.09
C LYS A 61 -0.50 -16.12 -8.67
N GLU A 62 -1.60 -16.75 -9.06
CA GLU A 62 -2.77 -16.09 -9.67
C GLU A 62 -3.33 -14.99 -8.75
N SER A 63 -3.47 -15.28 -7.47
CA SER A 63 -3.99 -14.30 -6.49
C SER A 63 -3.02 -13.12 -6.29
N ARG A 64 -1.71 -13.36 -6.43
CA ARG A 64 -0.65 -12.33 -6.36
C ARG A 64 -0.63 -11.48 -7.63
N GLU A 65 -0.80 -12.07 -8.81
CA GLU A 65 -0.94 -11.36 -10.08
C GLU A 65 -2.17 -10.43 -10.04
N GLU A 66 -3.33 -10.95 -9.61
CA GLU A 66 -4.54 -10.13 -9.44
C GLU A 66 -4.31 -8.99 -8.43
N PHE A 67 -3.57 -9.26 -7.35
CA PHE A 67 -3.20 -8.21 -6.41
C PHE A 67 -2.31 -7.15 -7.04
N ILE A 68 -1.30 -7.55 -7.83
CA ILE A 68 -0.37 -6.62 -8.48
C ILE A 68 -1.11 -5.73 -9.47
N GLU A 69 -2.01 -6.30 -10.26
CA GLU A 69 -2.87 -5.55 -11.18
C GLU A 69 -3.73 -4.54 -10.43
N ASP A 70 -4.50 -5.00 -9.44
CA ASP A 70 -5.35 -4.16 -8.60
C ASP A 70 -4.54 -3.07 -7.87
N PHE A 71 -3.35 -3.39 -7.37
CA PHE A 71 -2.45 -2.47 -6.70
C PHE A 71 -2.07 -1.27 -7.57
N TRP A 72 -1.79 -1.51 -8.86
CA TRP A 72 -1.46 -0.46 -9.81
C TRP A 72 -2.70 0.27 -10.33
N THR A 73 -3.76 -0.46 -10.71
CA THR A 73 -5.02 0.12 -11.18
C THR A 73 -5.61 1.10 -10.17
N LYS A 74 -5.53 0.77 -8.87
CA LYS A 74 -5.96 1.67 -7.79
C LYS A 74 -5.20 2.98 -7.76
N ARG A 75 -3.92 2.97 -8.13
CA ARG A 75 -3.05 4.15 -8.13
C ARG A 75 -3.01 4.86 -9.46
N ASP A 76 -3.84 4.45 -10.43
CA ASP A 76 -3.94 5.10 -11.72
C ASP A 76 -4.70 6.44 -11.61
N PRO A 77 -4.03 7.59 -11.84
CA PRO A 77 -4.71 8.88 -11.83
C PRO A 77 -5.70 9.02 -13.00
N ASP A 78 -5.43 8.40 -14.16
CA ASP A 78 -6.27 8.50 -15.35
C ASP A 78 -6.47 7.13 -16.03
N PRO A 79 -7.58 6.44 -15.72
CA PRO A 79 -7.84 5.12 -16.30
C PRO A 79 -8.23 5.15 -17.79
N HIS A 80 -8.35 6.34 -18.40
CA HIS A 80 -8.65 6.46 -19.84
C HIS A 80 -7.40 6.36 -20.71
N THR A 81 -6.21 6.33 -20.11
CA THR A 81 -4.95 6.07 -20.81
C THR A 81 -4.51 4.62 -20.61
N ASP A 82 -3.96 4.00 -21.65
CA ASP A 82 -3.40 2.64 -21.56
C ASP A 82 -2.19 2.55 -20.60
N GLU A 83 -1.57 3.70 -20.28
CA GLU A 83 -0.39 3.80 -19.44
C GLU A 83 -0.73 4.36 -18.05
N ASN A 84 -0.28 3.66 -17.00
CA ASN A 84 -0.44 4.13 -15.63
C ASN A 84 0.70 5.09 -15.27
N ILE A 85 0.43 6.39 -15.40
CA ILE A 85 1.42 7.46 -15.20
C ILE A 85 2.06 7.40 -13.80
N PHE A 86 1.30 7.01 -12.78
CA PHE A 86 1.82 6.89 -11.42
C PHE A 86 2.85 5.75 -11.31
N LYS A 87 2.55 4.59 -11.90
CA LYS A 87 3.46 3.44 -11.95
C LYS A 87 4.77 3.81 -12.64
N ASP A 88 4.68 4.48 -13.79
CA ASP A 88 5.86 4.89 -14.55
C ASP A 88 6.69 5.91 -13.79
N GLU A 89 6.05 6.91 -13.18
CA GLU A 89 6.72 7.88 -12.33
C GLU A 89 7.41 7.23 -11.13
N PHE A 90 6.77 6.25 -10.49
CA PHE A 90 7.35 5.50 -9.39
C PHE A 90 8.65 4.78 -9.81
N PHE A 91 8.63 4.05 -10.93
CA PHE A 91 9.84 3.38 -11.43
C PHE A 91 10.90 4.37 -11.92
N ARG A 92 10.52 5.50 -12.51
CA ARG A 92 11.44 6.60 -12.87
C ARG A 92 12.17 7.14 -11.66
N ARG A 93 11.48 7.34 -10.53
CA ARG A 93 12.09 7.79 -9.27
C ARG A 93 13.00 6.75 -8.65
N ILE A 94 12.69 5.45 -8.76
CA ILE A 94 13.59 4.37 -8.35
C ILE A 94 14.91 4.44 -9.13
N GLU A 95 14.83 4.58 -10.45
CA GLU A 95 16.01 4.68 -11.30
C GLU A 95 16.84 5.92 -10.94
N TYR A 96 16.19 7.08 -10.76
CA TYR A 96 16.86 8.30 -10.33
C TYR A 96 17.56 8.12 -8.97
N ALA A 97 16.85 7.53 -8.00
CA ALA A 97 17.39 7.29 -6.67
C ALA A 97 18.65 6.42 -6.73
N ASN A 98 18.63 5.34 -7.53
CA ASN A 98 19.78 4.46 -7.72
C ASN A 98 20.99 5.15 -8.37
N LYS A 99 20.75 6.12 -9.25
CA LYS A 99 21.81 6.89 -9.90
C LYS A 99 22.41 7.95 -8.96
N ARG A 100 21.60 8.56 -8.09
CA ARG A 100 22.00 9.77 -7.33
C ARG A 100 22.34 9.53 -5.86
N PHE A 101 21.76 8.51 -5.23
CA PHE A 101 21.88 8.27 -3.79
C PHE A 101 22.59 6.95 -3.47
N LYS A 102 23.65 6.62 -4.22
CA LYS A 102 24.41 5.38 -4.02
C LYS A 102 25.40 5.56 -2.86
N GLU A 103 24.93 5.35 -1.64
CA GLU A 103 25.66 5.62 -0.40
C GLU A 103 26.06 4.30 0.29
N GLY A 104 26.79 3.45 -0.42
CA GLY A 104 27.11 2.08 0.05
C GLY A 104 25.97 1.07 -0.05
N LEU A 105 24.73 1.54 -0.30
CA LEU A 105 23.55 0.72 -0.60
C LEU A 105 22.98 1.12 -1.97
N PRO A 106 22.12 0.27 -2.59
CA PRO A 106 21.28 0.70 -3.71
C PRO A 106 20.50 1.96 -3.31
N GLY A 107 20.47 2.97 -4.18
CA GLY A 107 19.96 4.28 -3.81
C GLY A 107 18.51 4.29 -3.35
N TRP A 108 17.66 3.43 -3.92
CA TRP A 108 16.28 3.26 -3.46
C TRP A 108 16.15 2.76 -2.01
N LYS A 109 17.20 2.16 -1.43
CA LYS A 109 17.25 1.69 -0.03
C LYS A 109 17.72 2.78 0.96
N THR A 110 18.33 3.86 0.48
CA THR A 110 18.79 4.99 1.32
C THR A 110 17.63 5.87 1.77
N ASP A 111 17.83 6.65 2.83
CA ASP A 111 16.79 7.57 3.32
C ASP A 111 16.47 8.67 2.30
N ARG A 112 17.50 9.27 1.69
CA ARG A 112 17.33 10.25 0.59
C ARG A 112 16.58 9.65 -0.58
N GLY A 113 16.96 8.45 -1.00
CA GLY A 113 16.28 7.77 -2.10
C GLY A 113 14.83 7.43 -1.82
N ARG A 114 14.52 6.92 -0.63
CA ARG A 114 13.13 6.64 -0.22
C ARG A 114 12.29 7.91 -0.22
N ILE A 115 12.80 9.00 0.35
CA ILE A 115 12.08 10.26 0.40
C ILE A 115 11.87 10.84 -1.01
N TYR A 116 12.88 10.76 -1.88
CA TYR A 116 12.73 11.14 -3.29
C TYR A 116 11.69 10.29 -4.03
N ILE A 117 11.63 8.98 -3.75
CA ILE A 117 10.61 8.10 -4.35
C ILE A 117 9.21 8.52 -3.91
N TYR A 118 9.01 8.82 -2.63
CA TYR A 118 7.71 9.27 -2.12
C TYR A 118 7.32 10.64 -2.65
N LEU A 119 8.16 11.64 -2.42
CA LEU A 119 7.77 13.04 -2.60
C LEU A 119 8.23 13.64 -3.94
N GLY A 120 9.11 12.95 -4.65
CA GLY A 120 9.75 13.46 -5.85
C GLY A 120 10.91 14.42 -5.54
N PRO A 121 11.34 15.22 -6.53
CA PRO A 121 12.39 16.22 -6.31
C PRO A 121 11.92 17.28 -5.30
N PRO A 122 12.80 17.73 -4.40
CA PRO A 122 12.49 18.87 -3.55
C PRO A 122 12.39 20.16 -4.39
N ASP A 123 11.58 21.11 -3.93
CA ASP A 123 11.45 22.43 -4.56
C ASP A 123 12.74 23.25 -4.39
N LYS A 124 13.39 23.08 -3.24
CA LYS A 124 14.68 23.66 -2.90
C LYS A 124 15.47 22.66 -2.06
N PHE A 125 16.79 22.71 -2.12
CA PHE A 125 17.63 22.12 -1.08
C PHE A 125 18.75 23.07 -0.67
N ASP A 126 19.16 22.98 0.60
CA ASP A 126 20.32 23.67 1.14
C ASP A 126 21.28 22.63 1.73
N GLU A 127 22.59 22.81 1.51
CA GLU A 127 23.63 22.02 2.16
C GLU A 127 24.44 22.92 3.08
N LEU A 128 24.58 22.52 4.35
CA LEU A 128 25.25 23.29 5.39
C LEU A 128 26.43 22.48 5.93
N PHE A 129 27.58 23.13 6.06
CA PHE A 129 28.76 22.58 6.72
C PHE A 129 28.90 23.26 8.07
N THR A 130 28.68 22.51 9.15
CA THR A 130 28.76 23.03 10.51
C THR A 130 29.31 21.96 11.44
N HIS A 131 30.32 22.35 12.20
CA HIS A 131 31.04 21.44 13.10
C HIS A 131 30.44 21.41 14.53
N ASP A 132 29.46 22.28 14.80
CA ASP A 132 28.85 22.45 16.12
C ASP A 132 27.45 21.84 16.22
N GLU A 133 26.88 21.41 15.10
CA GLU A 133 25.55 20.80 15.07
C GLU A 133 25.55 19.37 15.61
N ARG A 134 24.40 19.03 16.18
CA ARG A 134 24.13 17.70 16.74
C ARG A 134 22.87 17.13 16.12
N ASP A 135 22.84 15.81 15.97
CA ASP A 135 21.64 15.13 15.50
C ASP A 135 20.56 15.10 16.59
N PHE A 136 19.39 14.53 16.27
CA PHE A 136 18.30 14.38 17.25
C PHE A 136 18.66 13.58 18.52
N LYS A 137 19.76 12.83 18.52
CA LYS A 137 20.26 12.08 19.68
C LYS A 137 21.31 12.87 20.46
N GLY A 138 21.62 14.09 20.05
CA GLY A 138 22.67 14.92 20.64
C GLY A 138 24.08 14.49 20.23
N GLU A 139 24.22 13.62 19.23
CA GLU A 139 25.52 13.16 18.75
C GLU A 139 26.12 14.19 17.78
N ARG A 140 27.44 14.38 17.84
CA ARG A 140 28.14 15.33 16.96
C ARG A 140 28.02 14.90 15.51
N ILE A 141 27.69 15.85 14.64
CA ILE A 141 27.69 15.67 13.19
C ILE A 141 29.06 16.07 12.65
N ARG A 142 29.71 15.18 11.91
CA ARG A 142 31.05 15.40 11.34
C ARG A 142 31.03 15.82 9.88
N GLY A 143 30.00 15.42 9.14
CA GLY A 143 29.78 15.79 7.74
C GLY A 143 28.84 16.96 7.56
N SER A 144 28.21 17.05 6.39
CA SER A 144 27.25 18.10 6.07
C SER A 144 25.82 17.74 6.51
N LEU A 145 25.02 18.80 6.65
CA LEU A 145 23.57 18.74 6.76
C LEU A 145 22.98 19.04 5.38
N LEU A 146 21.96 18.30 4.99
CA LEU A 146 21.20 18.57 3.77
C LEU A 146 19.74 18.76 4.13
N ILE A 147 19.15 19.88 3.72
CA ILE A 147 17.75 20.20 3.98
C ILE A 147 17.01 20.22 2.66
N TRP A 148 15.95 19.43 2.55
CA TRP A 148 15.05 19.40 1.40
C TRP A 148 13.75 20.09 1.75
N TYR A 149 13.33 21.04 0.93
CA TYR A 149 12.09 21.79 1.11
C TYR A 149 11.05 21.33 0.08
N TYR A 150 9.86 21.04 0.59
CA TYR A 150 8.67 20.73 -0.20
C TYR A 150 7.56 21.71 0.18
N TYR A 151 7.48 22.83 -0.52
CA TYR A 151 6.53 23.91 -0.22
C TYR A 151 5.08 23.46 -0.34
N ARG A 152 4.79 22.57 -1.30
CA ARG A 152 3.46 21.95 -1.44
C ARG A 152 2.98 21.25 -0.16
N TYR A 153 3.90 20.63 0.57
CA TYR A 153 3.59 19.91 1.80
C TYR A 153 3.87 20.74 3.06
N GLN A 154 4.30 21.99 2.90
CA GLN A 154 4.82 22.84 3.96
C GLN A 154 5.86 22.09 4.81
N LEU A 155 6.74 21.33 4.15
CA LEU A 155 7.58 20.32 4.79
C LEU A 155 9.06 20.60 4.52
N GLY A 156 9.85 20.66 5.59
CA GLY A 156 11.31 20.59 5.54
C GLY A 156 11.79 19.22 6.02
N ILE A 157 12.71 18.60 5.31
CA ILE A 157 13.31 17.31 5.66
C ILE A 157 14.80 17.51 5.83
N LYS A 158 15.32 17.17 7.01
CA LYS A 158 16.75 17.24 7.30
C LYS A 158 17.39 15.86 7.14
N PHE A 159 18.55 15.85 6.49
CA PHE A 159 19.44 14.71 6.39
C PHE A 159 20.81 15.07 6.96
N VAL A 160 21.47 14.10 7.58
CA VAL A 160 22.75 14.31 8.23
C VAL A 160 23.75 13.27 7.74
N ASP A 161 24.92 13.72 7.30
CA ASP A 161 26.10 12.87 7.14
C ASP A 161 26.86 12.83 8.47
N LYS A 162 26.42 11.92 9.35
CA LYS A 162 26.89 11.86 10.73
C LYS A 162 28.41 11.72 10.84
N ASP A 163 29.01 10.90 9.98
CA ASP A 163 30.43 10.53 10.08
C ASP A 163 31.33 11.22 9.05
N GLY A 164 30.78 12.02 8.13
CA GLY A 164 31.55 12.67 7.05
C GLY A 164 31.89 11.71 5.91
N THR A 165 31.05 10.70 5.68
CA THR A 165 31.29 9.62 4.70
C THR A 165 30.48 9.79 3.42
N GLY A 166 29.61 10.80 3.36
CA GLY A 166 28.61 11.00 2.31
C GLY A 166 27.37 10.10 2.45
N HIS A 167 27.23 9.36 3.55
CA HIS A 167 26.03 8.58 3.87
C HIS A 167 25.05 9.42 4.70
N PHE A 168 23.96 9.82 4.07
CA PHE A 168 22.99 10.73 4.64
C PHE A 168 21.80 9.96 5.23
N THR A 169 21.60 10.10 6.53
CA THR A 169 20.43 9.55 7.23
C THR A 169 19.40 10.63 7.51
N PHE A 170 18.12 10.27 7.47
CA PHE A 170 17.04 11.16 7.88
C PHE A 170 17.17 11.52 9.37
N ASP A 171 17.08 12.81 9.66
CA ASP A 171 17.03 13.34 11.02
C ASP A 171 15.61 13.85 11.32
N PRO A 172 14.87 13.20 12.25
CA PRO A 172 13.50 13.56 12.60
C PRO A 172 13.38 14.80 13.49
N SER A 173 14.50 15.42 13.91
CA SER A 173 14.42 16.64 14.71
C SER A 173 13.72 17.77 13.93
N PRO A 174 12.80 18.52 14.56
CA PRO A 174 12.18 19.67 13.93
C PRO A 174 13.27 20.64 13.49
N TYR A 175 13.30 20.98 12.20
CA TYR A 175 14.20 22.02 11.74
C TYR A 175 13.58 23.39 12.02
N GLU A 176 13.94 23.99 13.16
CA GLU A 176 13.51 25.32 13.55
C GLU A 176 14.33 26.40 12.83
N MET A 177 14.16 26.56 11.51
CA MET A 177 14.46 27.85 10.89
C MET A 177 13.18 28.66 10.77
N GLY A 178 13.23 29.88 11.32
CA GLY A 178 12.09 30.78 11.54
C GLY A 178 11.33 31.16 10.28
N GLY A 179 10.48 30.24 9.82
CA GLY A 179 9.67 30.37 8.60
C GLY A 179 8.46 29.42 8.52
N GLY A 180 8.11 28.72 9.60
CA GLY A 180 6.77 28.12 9.76
C GLY A 180 6.43 26.88 8.93
N LEU A 181 7.39 26.13 8.40
CA LEU A 181 7.11 24.86 7.70
C LEU A 181 6.92 23.72 8.71
N ILE A 182 5.69 23.54 9.20
CA ILE A 182 5.28 22.46 10.11
C ILE A 182 4.36 21.50 9.34
N GLY A 183 4.96 20.55 8.62
CA GLY A 183 4.26 19.45 7.94
C GLY A 183 4.61 18.09 8.54
N SER A 184 3.67 17.15 8.54
CA SER A 184 3.93 15.74 8.91
C SER A 184 4.51 14.99 7.70
N LEU A 185 5.74 14.49 7.83
CA LEU A 185 6.34 13.61 6.81
C LEU A 185 5.44 12.38 6.54
N THR A 186 4.80 11.85 7.59
CA THR A 186 3.87 10.73 7.49
C THR A 186 2.69 11.10 6.58
N ASP A 187 2.09 12.26 6.80
CA ASP A 187 0.91 12.70 6.04
C ASP A 187 1.27 12.98 4.59
N ALA A 188 2.43 13.61 4.35
CA ALA A 188 2.94 13.87 3.00
C ALA A 188 3.19 12.56 2.25
N ILE A 189 3.83 11.58 2.91
CA ILE A 189 4.07 10.26 2.34
C ILE A 189 2.74 9.54 2.06
N ASP A 190 1.78 9.56 2.99
CA ASP A 190 0.53 8.84 2.83
C ASP A 190 -0.32 9.44 1.69
N ARG A 191 -0.33 10.77 1.53
CA ARG A 191 -0.91 11.43 0.35
C ARG A 191 -0.21 10.99 -0.94
N ALA A 192 1.12 10.98 -0.95
CA ALA A 192 1.90 10.62 -2.13
C ALA A 192 1.74 9.14 -2.54
N LYS A 193 1.68 8.21 -1.57
CA LYS A 193 1.44 6.78 -1.82
C LYS A 193 0.12 6.48 -2.50
N LEU A 194 -0.86 7.37 -2.31
CA LEU A 194 -2.19 7.28 -2.90
C LEU A 194 -2.26 7.96 -4.27
N GLY A 195 -1.16 8.50 -4.81
CA GLY A 195 -1.20 9.24 -6.09
C GLY A 195 -1.90 10.60 -5.99
N ILE A 196 -2.10 11.12 -4.78
CA ILE A 196 -2.77 12.42 -4.56
C ILE A 196 -1.77 13.53 -4.88
N THR A 197 -1.88 14.09 -6.09
CA THR A 197 -1.01 15.17 -6.58
C THR A 197 -1.59 16.57 -6.35
N SER A 198 -2.85 16.70 -5.91
CA SER A 198 -3.56 17.98 -5.75
C SER A 198 -4.49 17.98 -4.52
N ASP A 199 -4.70 19.14 -3.92
CA ASP A 199 -5.57 19.40 -2.76
C ASP A 199 -7.08 19.19 -3.03
N LYS A 200 -7.43 18.59 -4.18
CA LYS A 200 -8.81 18.31 -4.52
C LYS A 200 -9.28 17.06 -3.80
N GLU A 201 -10.30 17.22 -2.97
CA GLU A 201 -11.06 16.22 -2.21
C GLU A 201 -11.56 15.00 -3.02
N GLY A 202 -11.34 14.97 -4.34
CA GLY A 202 -11.85 13.95 -5.26
C GLY A 202 -11.18 12.57 -5.17
N PHE A 203 -9.96 12.46 -4.64
CA PHE A 203 -9.28 11.14 -4.62
C PHE A 203 -9.74 10.24 -3.48
N ALA A 204 -10.32 10.81 -2.41
CA ALA A 204 -10.88 10.04 -1.29
C ALA A 204 -12.09 9.17 -1.70
N LYS A 205 -12.65 9.37 -2.90
CA LYS A 205 -13.89 8.71 -3.35
C LYS A 205 -13.70 7.49 -4.28
N LYS A 206 -12.47 7.09 -4.65
CA LYS A 206 -12.24 5.91 -5.51
C LYS A 206 -12.12 4.58 -4.76
N PHE A 207 -12.11 4.58 -3.42
CA PHE A 207 -11.95 3.37 -2.63
C PHE A 207 -13.08 3.20 -1.62
N VAL A 208 -13.78 2.08 -1.75
CA VAL A 208 -14.76 1.65 -0.76
C VAL A 208 -14.00 1.04 0.41
N ASN A 209 -13.90 1.76 1.52
CA ASN A 209 -13.35 1.22 2.76
C ASN A 209 -14.43 0.43 3.49
N PHE A 210 -14.57 -0.86 3.19
CA PHE A 210 -15.54 -1.76 3.80
C PHE A 210 -14.90 -2.61 4.91
N ASP A 211 -15.73 -3.17 5.78
CA ASP A 211 -15.36 -4.14 6.79
C ASP A 211 -15.86 -5.54 6.48
N VAL A 212 -15.09 -6.54 6.91
CA VAL A 212 -15.47 -7.95 6.80
C VAL A 212 -15.27 -8.59 8.16
N LYS A 213 -16.25 -9.39 8.57
CA LYS A 213 -16.20 -10.21 9.78
C LYS A 213 -16.79 -11.59 9.48
N PHE A 214 -16.50 -12.57 10.32
CA PHE A 214 -17.20 -13.85 10.31
C PHE A 214 -17.94 -14.01 11.63
N ASP A 215 -19.26 -14.14 11.56
CA ASP A 215 -20.10 -14.46 12.70
C ASP A 215 -20.07 -15.99 12.91
N ASN A 216 -19.27 -16.44 13.89
CA ASN A 216 -19.17 -17.87 14.21
C ASN A 216 -20.49 -18.49 14.67
N LYS A 217 -21.40 -17.70 15.28
CA LYS A 217 -22.69 -18.22 15.78
C LYS A 217 -23.66 -18.44 14.64
N LYS A 218 -23.77 -17.47 13.74
CA LYS A 218 -24.65 -17.53 12.57
C LYS A 218 -24.05 -18.32 11.41
N LYS A 219 -22.73 -18.54 11.44
CA LYS A 219 -21.93 -19.12 10.34
C LYS A 219 -22.10 -18.31 9.06
N GLU A 220 -21.86 -17.02 9.18
CA GLU A 220 -22.04 -16.05 8.10
C GLU A 220 -20.82 -15.13 7.98
N ILE A 221 -20.44 -14.83 6.75
CA ILE A 221 -19.56 -13.71 6.44
C ILE A 221 -20.41 -12.46 6.46
N VAL A 222 -19.99 -11.45 7.22
CA VAL A 222 -20.65 -10.16 7.31
C VAL A 222 -19.76 -9.12 6.66
N VAL A 223 -20.29 -8.48 5.61
CA VAL A 223 -19.63 -7.39 4.91
C VAL A 223 -20.39 -6.10 5.20
N SER A 224 -19.70 -5.09 5.71
CA SER A 224 -20.25 -3.79 6.10
C SER A 224 -19.63 -2.70 5.22
N ILE A 225 -20.46 -1.98 4.48
CA ILE A 225 -20.02 -0.99 3.51
C ILE A 225 -20.58 0.39 3.89
N PRO A 226 -19.75 1.39 4.19
CA PRO A 226 -20.24 2.72 4.57
C PRO A 226 -21.07 3.37 3.47
N VAL A 227 -22.30 3.80 3.79
CA VAL A 227 -23.24 4.39 2.81
C VAL A 227 -22.63 5.60 2.12
N LYS A 228 -21.89 6.43 2.85
CA LYS A 228 -21.15 7.60 2.32
C LYS A 228 -20.13 7.30 1.23
N SER A 229 -19.73 6.03 1.08
CA SER A 229 -18.79 5.59 0.04
C SER A 229 -19.49 5.08 -1.23
N ILE A 230 -20.82 5.05 -1.23
CA ILE A 230 -21.64 4.49 -2.30
C ILE A 230 -22.31 5.60 -3.08
N MET A 231 -22.37 5.40 -4.38
CA MET A 231 -23.04 6.28 -5.31
C MET A 231 -24.21 5.52 -5.88
N PHE A 232 -25.40 5.94 -5.49
CA PHE A 232 -26.63 5.27 -5.83
C PHE A 232 -27.16 5.79 -7.16
N LYS A 233 -27.85 4.91 -7.89
CA LYS A 233 -28.72 5.27 -9.01
C LYS A 233 -30.14 5.40 -8.49
N GLU A 234 -30.83 6.48 -8.84
CA GLU A 234 -32.24 6.62 -8.55
C GLU A 234 -33.06 5.87 -9.61
N GLU A 235 -33.93 4.95 -9.18
CA GLU A 235 -34.80 4.16 -10.04
C GLU A 235 -36.15 3.93 -9.33
N ASP A 236 -37.23 4.46 -9.89
CA ASP A 236 -38.59 4.40 -9.32
C ASP A 236 -38.72 5.03 -7.92
N GLY A 237 -38.05 6.16 -7.67
CA GLY A 237 -38.07 6.84 -6.36
C GLY A 237 -37.31 6.10 -5.26
N LEU A 238 -36.45 5.14 -5.63
CA LEU A 238 -35.63 4.36 -4.73
C LEU A 238 -34.16 4.50 -5.13
N LEU A 239 -33.28 4.59 -4.14
CA LEU A 239 -31.84 4.56 -4.33
C LEU A 239 -31.37 3.12 -4.46
N LYS A 240 -30.69 2.82 -5.57
CA LYS A 240 -30.21 1.49 -5.93
C LYS A 240 -28.71 1.44 -6.13
N ALA A 241 -28.09 0.35 -5.67
CA ALA A 241 -26.70 0.02 -5.97
C ALA A 241 -26.54 -1.50 -6.12
N ASP A 242 -25.79 -1.92 -7.13
CA ASP A 242 -25.53 -3.33 -7.44
C ASP A 242 -24.07 -3.68 -7.13
N PHE A 243 -23.88 -4.83 -6.49
CA PHE A 243 -22.61 -5.27 -5.93
C PHE A 243 -22.30 -6.70 -6.39
N GLU A 244 -21.10 -6.92 -6.93
CA GLU A 244 -20.51 -8.24 -7.10
C GLU A 244 -19.45 -8.46 -6.02
N PHE A 245 -19.57 -9.58 -5.31
CA PHE A 245 -18.63 -10.02 -4.30
C PHE A 245 -17.87 -11.24 -4.80
N GLU A 246 -16.55 -11.21 -4.74
CA GLU A 246 -15.72 -12.41 -4.90
C GLU A 246 -15.07 -12.75 -3.57
N PHE A 247 -15.21 -14.00 -3.14
CA PHE A 247 -14.62 -14.51 -1.91
C PHE A 247 -13.57 -15.56 -2.24
N TYR A 248 -12.39 -15.40 -1.66
CA TYR A 248 -11.36 -16.42 -1.62
C TYR A 248 -11.05 -16.76 -0.17
N ILE A 249 -11.24 -18.04 0.20
CA ILE A 249 -11.05 -18.51 1.56
C ILE A 249 -9.92 -19.53 1.56
N TYR A 250 -8.89 -19.22 2.33
CA TYR A 250 -7.66 -20.00 2.40
C TYR A 250 -7.51 -20.64 3.77
N GLU A 251 -7.51 -21.98 3.82
CA GLU A 251 -7.19 -22.69 5.05
C GLU A 251 -5.68 -22.73 5.26
N LYS A 252 -5.19 -22.17 6.37
CA LYS A 252 -3.73 -22.02 6.62
C LYS A 252 -2.99 -23.36 6.68
N LYS A 253 -3.68 -24.42 7.09
CA LYS A 253 -3.08 -25.75 7.29
C LYS A 253 -2.79 -26.46 5.97
N ASP A 254 -3.76 -26.45 5.06
CA ASP A 254 -3.71 -27.24 3.82
C ASP A 254 -3.52 -26.38 2.56
N LEU A 255 -3.45 -25.04 2.72
CA LEU A 255 -3.45 -24.06 1.62
C LEU A 255 -4.61 -24.26 0.63
N LYS A 256 -5.69 -24.89 1.07
CA LYS A 256 -6.89 -25.08 0.26
C LYS A 256 -7.55 -23.73 0.03
N LYS A 257 -7.77 -23.41 -1.24
CA LYS A 257 -8.47 -22.22 -1.72
C LYS A 257 -9.89 -22.61 -2.11
N VAL A 258 -10.88 -21.99 -1.47
CA VAL A 258 -12.26 -22.01 -1.95
C VAL A 258 -12.55 -20.64 -2.56
N LYS A 259 -13.03 -20.63 -3.81
CA LYS A 259 -13.49 -19.41 -4.49
C LYS A 259 -15.00 -19.49 -4.70
N PHE A 260 -15.71 -18.43 -4.41
CA PHE A 260 -17.10 -18.26 -4.86
C PHE A 260 -17.42 -16.79 -5.12
N LYS A 261 -18.45 -16.55 -5.92
CA LYS A 261 -18.96 -15.22 -6.25
C LYS A 261 -20.43 -15.11 -5.89
N GLU A 262 -20.85 -13.93 -5.47
CA GLU A 262 -22.27 -13.59 -5.29
C GLU A 262 -22.54 -12.17 -5.78
N ALA A 263 -23.70 -11.96 -6.40
CA ALA A 263 -24.20 -10.64 -6.74
C ALA A 263 -25.36 -10.27 -5.79
N LYS A 264 -25.36 -9.05 -5.27
CA LYS A 264 -26.46 -8.52 -4.44
C LYS A 264 -26.79 -7.09 -4.84
N SER A 265 -28.07 -6.77 -4.78
CA SER A 265 -28.58 -5.41 -5.00
C SER A 265 -29.08 -4.82 -3.68
N PHE A 266 -28.83 -3.54 -3.49
CA PHE A 266 -29.43 -2.74 -2.44
C PHE A 266 -30.45 -1.79 -3.09
N LYS A 267 -31.67 -1.70 -2.55
CA LYS A 267 -32.71 -0.77 -2.99
C LYS A 267 -33.53 -0.30 -1.79
N LYS A 268 -33.52 1.00 -1.49
CA LYS A 268 -34.28 1.62 -0.39
C LYS A 268 -34.72 3.06 -0.74
N PRO A 269 -35.79 3.58 -0.10
CA PRO A 269 -36.14 5.00 -0.17
C PRO A 269 -34.99 5.90 0.31
N GLU A 270 -34.87 7.10 -0.24
CA GLU A 270 -33.78 8.04 0.10
C GLU A 270 -33.74 8.36 1.60
N ASP A 271 -34.87 8.64 2.22
CA ASP A 271 -35.01 8.92 3.64
C ASP A 271 -34.49 7.76 4.51
N GLU A 272 -34.77 6.51 4.14
CA GLU A 272 -34.23 5.36 4.84
C GLU A 272 -32.71 5.19 4.64
N VAL A 273 -32.17 5.54 3.47
CA VAL A 273 -30.73 5.44 3.19
C VAL A 273 -29.94 6.47 4.00
N LEU A 274 -30.48 7.68 4.17
CA LEU A 274 -29.84 8.76 4.93
C LEU A 274 -29.66 8.44 6.42
N GLU A 275 -30.47 7.55 6.97
CA GLU A 275 -30.39 7.10 8.37
C GLU A 275 -29.39 5.94 8.59
N LEU A 276 -28.78 5.42 7.52
CA LEU A 276 -27.86 4.28 7.59
C LEU A 276 -26.39 4.74 7.58
N ASP A 277 -25.62 4.23 8.55
CA ASP A 277 -24.16 4.36 8.53
C ASP A 277 -23.55 3.40 7.49
N ASP A 278 -23.97 2.13 7.52
CA ASP A 278 -23.43 1.03 6.72
C ASP A 278 -24.54 0.20 6.04
N ILE A 279 -24.27 -0.24 4.82
CA ILE A 279 -24.99 -1.33 4.14
C ILE A 279 -24.38 -2.66 4.58
N ILE A 280 -25.20 -3.55 5.13
CA ILE A 280 -24.75 -4.85 5.64
C ILE A 280 -25.21 -5.97 4.70
N PHE A 281 -24.25 -6.75 4.21
CA PHE A 281 -24.50 -7.99 3.47
C PHE A 281 -24.01 -9.19 4.27
N THR A 282 -24.84 -10.24 4.35
CA THR A 282 -24.48 -11.51 4.99
C THR A 282 -24.41 -12.63 3.96
N PHE A 283 -23.44 -13.53 4.12
CA PHE A 283 -23.22 -14.67 3.22
C PHE A 283 -23.06 -15.93 4.06
N PRO A 284 -24.01 -16.88 4.00
CA PRO A 284 -23.88 -18.14 4.73
C PRO A 284 -22.62 -18.89 4.32
N TYR A 285 -21.78 -19.24 5.29
CA TYR A 285 -20.55 -19.98 5.03
C TYR A 285 -20.13 -20.80 6.25
N ASN A 286 -19.91 -22.10 6.06
CA ASN A 286 -19.50 -23.02 7.12
C ASN A 286 -17.97 -23.15 7.16
N LEU A 287 -17.39 -22.87 8.32
CA LEU A 287 -15.97 -23.11 8.59
C LEU A 287 -15.82 -24.23 9.62
N ASN A 288 -14.85 -25.11 9.37
CA ASN A 288 -14.33 -26.00 10.41
C ASN A 288 -13.44 -25.20 11.38
N PRO A 289 -13.22 -25.67 12.61
CA PRO A 289 -12.25 -25.07 13.52
C PRO A 289 -10.85 -24.98 12.87
N GLY A 290 -10.24 -23.80 12.92
CA GLY A 290 -9.00 -23.56 12.19
C GLY A 290 -8.64 -22.08 12.05
N LYS A 291 -7.53 -21.83 11.33
CA LYS A 291 -7.09 -20.48 10.95
C LYS A 291 -7.28 -20.33 9.45
N PHE A 292 -8.00 -19.28 9.07
CA PHE A 292 -8.34 -18.98 7.68
C PHE A 292 -7.90 -17.58 7.31
N TYR A 293 -7.58 -17.38 6.04
CA TYR A 293 -7.52 -16.04 5.45
C TYR A 293 -8.72 -15.88 4.53
N PHE A 294 -9.45 -14.80 4.75
CA PHE A 294 -10.58 -14.41 3.93
C PHE A 294 -10.10 -13.25 3.07
N ASP A 295 -10.27 -13.36 1.76
CA ASP A 295 -9.98 -12.33 0.79
C ASP A 295 -11.24 -12.01 0.04
N VAL A 296 -11.78 -10.83 0.32
CA VAL A 296 -13.07 -10.37 -0.19
C VAL A 296 -12.81 -9.24 -1.16
N ILE A 297 -13.34 -9.39 -2.36
CA ILE A 297 -13.34 -8.37 -3.39
C ILE A 297 -14.77 -7.91 -3.57
N ILE A 298 -14.97 -6.60 -3.65
CA ILE A 298 -16.27 -5.97 -3.95
C ILE A 298 -16.10 -5.15 -5.21
N ILE A 299 -17.00 -5.33 -6.15
CA ILE A 299 -17.11 -4.55 -7.38
C ILE A 299 -18.48 -3.89 -7.36
N ILE A 300 -18.53 -2.58 -7.46
CA ILE A 300 -19.79 -1.82 -7.51
C ILE A 300 -20.08 -1.39 -8.94
N GLU A 301 -21.24 -1.76 -9.48
CA GLU A 301 -21.64 -1.35 -10.83
C GLU A 301 -21.93 0.15 -10.89
N GLY A 302 -21.44 0.83 -11.93
CA GLY A 302 -21.63 2.27 -12.11
C GLY A 302 -20.41 3.15 -11.82
N GLY A 303 -19.24 2.56 -11.60
CA GLY A 303 -17.96 3.21 -11.91
C GLY A 303 -17.16 3.82 -10.76
N LEU A 304 -17.49 3.54 -9.49
CA LEU A 304 -16.78 4.15 -8.35
C LEU A 304 -15.91 3.23 -7.48
N GLY A 305 -15.73 1.96 -7.86
CA GLY A 305 -14.49 1.24 -7.52
C GLY A 305 -14.59 -0.26 -7.27
N LYS A 306 -13.47 -0.94 -7.53
CA LYS A 306 -13.14 -2.27 -7.01
C LYS A 306 -12.42 -2.10 -5.68
N ALA A 307 -12.88 -2.79 -4.64
CA ALA A 307 -12.23 -2.80 -3.33
C ALA A 307 -11.88 -4.24 -2.93
N ARG A 308 -10.78 -4.41 -2.18
CA ARG A 308 -10.29 -5.74 -1.76
C ARG A 308 -9.86 -5.69 -0.31
N LYS A 309 -10.28 -6.68 0.49
CA LYS A 309 -9.90 -6.78 1.91
C LYS A 309 -9.53 -8.22 2.28
N ILE A 310 -8.33 -8.38 2.85
CA ILE A 310 -7.93 -9.63 3.50
C ILE A 310 -7.99 -9.50 5.02
N LEU A 311 -8.47 -10.55 5.68
CA LEU A 311 -8.45 -10.72 7.13
C LEU A 311 -8.10 -12.15 7.55
N GLU A 312 -7.44 -12.28 8.68
CA GLU A 312 -7.23 -13.58 9.35
C GLU A 312 -8.41 -13.87 10.28
N ILE A 313 -9.03 -15.03 10.10
CA ILE A 313 -10.14 -15.50 10.94
C ILE A 313 -9.68 -16.74 11.69
N LYS A 314 -9.92 -16.74 12.99
CA LYS A 314 -9.66 -17.89 13.87
C LYS A 314 -10.99 -18.44 14.35
N VAL A 315 -11.35 -19.61 13.86
CA VAL A 315 -12.52 -20.34 14.33
C VAL A 315 -12.04 -21.28 15.43
N LYS A 316 -12.48 -21.01 16.66
CA LYS A 316 -12.19 -21.88 17.81
C LYS A 316 -13.14 -23.07 17.79
N THR A 317 -12.66 -24.18 18.33
CA THR A 317 -13.45 -25.39 18.58
C THR A 317 -14.62 -25.12 19.51
#